data_AF-Q5C2L9-F1
#
_entry.id   AF-Q5C2L9-F1
#
_cell.length_a   1.000
_cell.length_b   1.000
_cell.length_c   1.000
_cell.angle_alpha   90.00
_cell.angle_beta   90.00
_cell.angle_gamma   90.00
#
_symmetry.space_group_name_H-M   'P 1'
#
loop_
_entity.id
_entity.type
_entity.pdbx_description
1 polymer ?
#
loop_
_entity_poly.entity_id
_entity_poly.type
_entity_poly.pdbx_seq_one_letter_code
_entity_poly.pdbx_strand_id
1 'polypeptide(L)'
;SEIGPLGRPTSNTRDAADMFMEAMDIYEEEIAKRKNNAKNTTPHPLMIARGTDCPEKFLLKSLMALRAPYSRLGGGGAGLEHTLGALTSDHVRRLLPKLADWLSRGWELELVGRSIRHLVTLHFGLVLSCSELREVIRQSANARTEQLVRVKNLIGMNLAGLECLARQFQENQQIDLFDELITTRDKRIKKHKAKQARLIPLLPD
;
A
#
# COMPACT_ATOMS: atom_id res chain seq x y z
N SER A 1 -16.42 -20.27 5.53
CA SER A 1 -15.55 -20.61 4.40
C SER A 1 -16.18 -20.12 3.12
N GLU A 2 -15.79 -18.93 2.66
CA GLU A 2 -16.19 -18.42 1.34
C GLU A 2 -14.90 -18.12 0.58
N ILE A 3 -14.30 -19.17 0.04
CA ILE A 3 -13.33 -19.04 -1.05
C ILE A 3 -14.15 -19.35 -2.29
N GLY A 4 -14.82 -18.34 -2.83
CA GLY A 4 -15.34 -18.41 -4.19
C GLY A 4 -14.19 -18.70 -5.16
N PRO A 5 -14.42 -19.44 -6.25
CA PRO A 5 -13.36 -19.76 -7.19
C PRO A 5 -12.77 -18.44 -7.69
N LEU A 6 -11.46 -18.26 -7.48
CA LEU A 6 -10.68 -17.18 -8.07
C LEU A 6 -11.02 -17.13 -9.56
N GLY A 7 -11.71 -16.05 -9.97
CA GLY A 7 -12.10 -15.85 -11.37
C GLY A 7 -10.86 -15.94 -12.25
N ARG A 8 -11.03 -16.41 -13.49
CA ARG A 8 -9.90 -16.55 -14.44
C ARG A 8 -9.08 -15.26 -14.45
N PRO A 9 -7.73 -15.32 -14.31
CA PRO A 9 -6.89 -14.15 -14.42
C PRO A 9 -7.18 -13.45 -15.75
N THR A 10 -7.59 -12.19 -15.68
CA THR A 10 -7.76 -11.37 -16.89
C THR A 10 -6.40 -11.13 -17.54
N SER A 11 -6.36 -10.84 -18.85
CA SER A 11 -5.11 -10.47 -19.54
C SER A 11 -4.33 -9.41 -18.77
N ASN A 12 -5.04 -8.39 -18.28
CA ASN A 12 -4.50 -7.27 -17.51
C ASN A 12 -3.79 -7.71 -16.23
N THR A 13 -4.22 -8.82 -15.62
CA THR A 13 -3.58 -9.36 -14.41
C THR A 13 -2.27 -10.08 -14.72
N ARG A 14 -2.22 -10.80 -15.85
CA ARG A 14 -0.98 -11.48 -16.28
C ARG A 14 0.08 -10.46 -16.64
N ASP A 15 -0.30 -9.45 -17.42
CA ASP A 15 0.59 -8.34 -17.78
C ASP A 15 1.11 -7.63 -16.52
N ALA A 16 0.25 -7.43 -15.51
CA ALA A 16 0.65 -6.83 -14.25
C ALA A 16 1.66 -7.70 -13.46
N ALA A 17 1.51 -9.02 -13.52
CA ALA A 17 2.43 -9.96 -12.87
C ALA A 17 3.77 -9.96 -13.59
N ASP A 18 3.77 -10.01 -14.92
CA ASP A 18 4.99 -9.94 -15.73
C ASP A 18 5.75 -8.64 -15.48
N MET A 19 5.05 -7.50 -15.47
CA MET A 19 5.65 -6.20 -15.13
C MET A 19 6.22 -6.15 -13.70
N PHE A 20 5.57 -6.82 -12.74
CA PHE A 20 6.06 -6.85 -11.36
C PHE A 20 7.27 -7.79 -11.19
N MET A 21 7.25 -8.94 -11.87
CA MET A 21 8.41 -9.85 -11.94
C MET A 21 9.61 -9.15 -12.59
N GLU A 22 9.41 -8.44 -13.70
CA GLU A 22 10.45 -7.61 -14.32
C GLU A 22 11.01 -6.57 -13.34
N ALA A 23 10.14 -5.91 -12.54
CA ALA A 23 10.59 -4.97 -11.53
C ALA A 23 11.44 -5.62 -10.42
N MET A 24 11.15 -6.88 -10.06
CA MET A 24 11.95 -7.66 -9.13
C MET A 24 13.33 -8.00 -9.70
N ASP A 25 13.39 -8.41 -10.97
CA ASP A 25 14.65 -8.75 -11.62
C ASP A 25 15.54 -7.52 -11.77
N ILE A 26 14.98 -6.38 -12.19
CA ILE A 26 15.69 -5.08 -12.22
C ILE A 26 16.22 -4.69 -10.84
N TYR A 27 15.43 -4.91 -9.79
CA TYR A 27 15.86 -4.64 -8.42
C TYR A 27 17.12 -5.45 -8.07
N GLU A 28 17.15 -6.74 -8.39
CA GLU A 28 18.28 -7.60 -8.06
C GLU A 28 19.52 -7.26 -8.88
N GLU A 29 19.36 -6.99 -10.17
CA GLU A 29 20.45 -6.52 -11.03
C GLU A 29 21.07 -5.23 -10.50
N GLU A 30 20.24 -4.27 -10.10
CA GLU A 30 20.72 -2.98 -9.61
C GLU A 30 21.38 -3.09 -8.23
N ILE A 31 20.88 -3.97 -7.35
CA ILE A 31 21.56 -4.30 -6.09
C ILE A 31 22.91 -4.97 -6.35
N ALA A 32 23.00 -5.89 -7.32
CA ALA A 32 24.24 -6.54 -7.71
C ALA A 32 25.27 -5.55 -8.30
N LYS A 33 24.83 -4.66 -9.19
CA LYS A 33 25.67 -3.59 -9.77
C LYS A 33 26.28 -2.70 -8.68
N ARG A 34 25.49 -2.35 -7.66
CA ARG A 34 25.96 -1.55 -6.51
C ARG A 34 26.94 -2.30 -5.62
N LYS A 35 26.69 -3.57 -5.34
CA LYS A 35 27.62 -4.41 -4.55
C LYS A 35 28.98 -4.56 -5.22
N ASN A 36 29.01 -4.60 -6.54
CA ASN A 36 30.24 -4.75 -7.32
C ASN A 36 31.00 -3.44 -7.55
N ASN A 37 30.62 -2.33 -6.89
CA ASN A 37 31.25 -1.00 -7.01
C ASN A 37 31.47 -0.57 -8.47
N ALA A 38 30.53 -0.89 -9.36
CA ALA A 38 30.59 -0.42 -10.74
C ALA A 38 30.57 1.12 -10.73
N LYS A 39 31.69 1.73 -11.12
CA LYS A 39 32.01 3.15 -10.86
C LYS A 39 31.11 4.17 -11.58
N ASN A 40 30.14 3.74 -12.39
CA ASN A 40 29.19 4.59 -13.10
C ASN A 40 27.92 3.80 -13.45
N THR A 41 27.15 3.37 -12.46
CA THR A 41 25.88 2.69 -12.73
C THR A 41 24.79 3.72 -12.94
N THR A 42 24.52 4.07 -14.20
CA THR A 42 23.29 4.76 -14.56
C THR A 42 22.09 3.90 -14.11
N PRO A 43 21.14 4.42 -13.32
CA PRO A 43 19.97 3.68 -12.89
C PRO A 43 19.20 3.12 -14.09
N HIS A 44 18.54 1.98 -13.90
CA HIS A 44 17.74 1.37 -14.96
C HIS A 44 16.68 2.38 -15.49
N PRO A 45 16.43 2.48 -16.81
CA PRO A 45 15.49 3.46 -17.39
C PRO A 45 14.09 3.42 -16.76
N LEU A 46 13.60 2.23 -16.38
CA LEU A 46 12.31 2.09 -15.70
C LEU A 46 12.31 2.70 -14.28
N MET A 47 13.44 2.71 -13.59
CA MET A 47 13.57 3.39 -12.30
C MET A 47 13.47 4.90 -12.48
N ILE A 48 14.17 5.43 -13.49
CA ILE A 48 14.13 6.85 -13.87
C ILE A 48 12.70 7.26 -14.26
N ALA A 49 12.03 6.47 -15.09
CA ALA A 49 10.65 6.70 -15.49
C ALA A 49 9.67 6.72 -14.31
N ARG A 50 9.97 5.99 -13.23
CA ARG A 50 9.20 6.01 -11.96
C ARG A 50 9.68 7.06 -10.96
N GLY A 51 10.61 7.92 -11.36
CA GLY A 51 11.14 9.01 -10.54
C GLY A 51 11.84 8.50 -9.29
N THR A 52 12.69 7.48 -9.42
CA THR A 52 13.52 6.99 -8.32
C THR A 52 14.85 6.46 -8.83
N ASP A 53 15.92 6.75 -8.09
CA ASP A 53 17.24 6.18 -8.26
C ASP A 53 17.50 5.05 -7.25
N CYS A 54 16.66 4.89 -6.23
CA CYS A 54 16.77 3.87 -5.21
C CYS A 54 16.02 2.58 -5.61
N PRO A 55 16.69 1.41 -5.61
CA PRO A 55 16.09 0.12 -5.99
C PRO A 55 14.97 -0.31 -5.05
N GLU A 56 15.15 -0.14 -3.73
CA GLU A 56 14.13 -0.49 -2.74
C GLU A 56 12.87 0.36 -2.95
N LYS A 57 13.03 1.66 -3.17
CA LYS A 57 11.90 2.55 -3.48
C LYS A 57 11.23 2.20 -4.81
N PHE A 58 12.01 1.79 -5.81
CA PHE A 58 11.47 1.34 -7.10
C PHE A 58 10.57 0.11 -6.92
N LEU A 59 11.06 -0.93 -6.26
CA LEU A 59 10.30 -2.17 -6.08
C LEU A 59 9.05 -1.93 -5.21
N LEU A 60 9.17 -1.14 -4.13
CA LEU A 60 8.03 -0.78 -3.29
C LEU A 60 6.97 0.02 -4.09
N LYS A 61 7.39 1.01 -4.89
CA LYS A 61 6.48 1.76 -5.78
C LYS A 61 5.81 0.84 -6.80
N SER A 62 6.50 -0.18 -7.29
CA SER A 62 5.92 -1.19 -8.20
C SER A 62 4.84 -2.02 -7.49
N LEU A 63 5.07 -2.43 -6.24
CA LEU A 63 4.06 -3.12 -5.43
C LEU A 63 2.85 -2.22 -5.13
N MET A 64 3.09 -0.96 -4.75
CA MET A 64 2.02 0.03 -4.48
C MET A 64 1.14 0.28 -5.70
N ALA A 65 1.72 0.25 -6.90
CA ALA A 65 1.00 0.44 -8.15
C ALA A 65 -0.01 -0.69 -8.44
N LEU A 66 0.13 -1.87 -7.81
CA LEU A 66 -0.84 -2.97 -7.94
C LEU A 66 -2.15 -2.71 -7.19
N ARG A 67 -2.16 -1.78 -6.22
CA ARG A 67 -3.36 -1.42 -5.44
C ARG A 67 -4.21 -0.35 -6.12
N ALA A 68 -3.62 0.46 -7.00
CA ALA A 68 -4.21 1.71 -7.44
C ALA A 68 -5.35 1.49 -8.45
N PRO A 69 -6.57 2.02 -8.20
CA PRO A 69 -7.79 1.73 -8.97
C PRO A 69 -7.76 2.12 -10.46
N TYR A 70 -6.82 2.97 -10.84
CA TYR A 70 -6.63 3.44 -12.22
C TYR A 70 -5.23 3.13 -12.76
N SER A 71 -4.48 2.28 -12.07
CA SER A 71 -3.19 1.82 -12.56
C SER A 71 -3.38 0.92 -13.76
N ARG A 72 -2.51 1.05 -14.77
CA ARG A 72 -2.44 0.10 -15.90
C ARG A 72 -2.20 -1.35 -15.44
N LEU A 73 -1.87 -1.56 -14.16
CA LEU A 73 -1.68 -2.85 -13.49
C LEU A 73 -2.95 -3.45 -12.83
N GLY A 74 -4.16 -2.93 -13.10
CA GLY A 74 -5.42 -3.57 -12.66
C GLY A 74 -5.89 -3.11 -11.28
N GLY A 75 -6.89 -2.24 -11.28
CA GLY A 75 -7.12 -1.32 -10.19
C GLY A 75 -8.15 -1.72 -9.13
N GLY A 76 -7.67 -2.36 -8.08
CA GLY A 76 -8.41 -2.52 -6.82
C GLY A 76 -7.72 -3.53 -5.91
N GLY A 77 -8.23 -3.72 -4.69
CA GLY A 77 -7.70 -4.74 -3.76
C GLY A 77 -7.48 -6.08 -4.47
N ALA A 78 -8.50 -6.55 -5.19
CA ALA A 78 -8.43 -7.77 -6.00
C ALA A 78 -7.27 -7.78 -7.02
N GLY A 79 -6.88 -6.65 -7.62
CA GLY A 79 -5.76 -6.59 -8.56
C GLY A 79 -4.44 -7.02 -7.94
N LEU A 80 -4.20 -6.64 -6.68
CA LEU A 80 -3.03 -7.06 -5.91
C LEU A 80 -3.01 -8.59 -5.74
N GLU A 81 -4.08 -9.19 -5.22
CA GLU A 81 -4.10 -10.63 -4.97
C GLU A 81 -4.00 -11.44 -6.27
N HIS A 82 -4.73 -11.06 -7.33
CA HIS A 82 -4.63 -11.81 -8.58
C HIS A 82 -3.23 -11.68 -9.24
N THR A 83 -2.60 -10.51 -9.13
CA THR A 83 -1.22 -10.29 -9.64
C THR A 83 -0.21 -11.11 -8.85
N LEU A 84 -0.26 -11.02 -7.51
CA LEU A 84 0.61 -11.80 -6.64
C LEU A 84 0.41 -13.31 -6.81
N GLY A 85 -0.81 -13.74 -7.09
CA GLY A 85 -1.13 -15.14 -7.34
C GLY A 85 -0.65 -15.68 -8.69
N ALA A 86 -0.25 -14.80 -9.61
CA ALA A 86 0.33 -15.17 -10.91
C ALA A 86 1.87 -15.19 -10.91
N LEU A 87 2.52 -14.87 -9.79
CA LEU A 87 3.98 -14.91 -9.67
C LEU A 87 4.51 -16.34 -9.67
N THR A 88 5.69 -16.55 -10.24
CA THR A 88 6.36 -17.85 -10.16
C THR A 88 6.92 -18.11 -8.75
N SER A 89 7.04 -19.39 -8.37
CA SER A 89 7.57 -19.78 -7.05
C SER A 89 8.98 -19.24 -6.75
N ASP A 90 9.78 -19.00 -7.79
CA ASP A 90 11.10 -18.39 -7.66
C ASP A 90 11.00 -16.93 -7.20
N HIS A 91 10.18 -16.12 -7.89
CA HIS A 91 9.90 -14.75 -7.46
C HIS A 91 9.30 -14.71 -6.06
N VAL A 92 8.38 -15.61 -5.71
CA VAL A 92 7.80 -15.65 -4.36
C VAL A 92 8.87 -15.89 -3.29
N ARG A 93 9.84 -16.79 -3.55
CA ARG A 93 10.97 -17.05 -2.65
C ARG A 93 11.83 -15.80 -2.44
N ARG A 94 12.07 -15.01 -3.49
CA ARG A 94 12.85 -13.77 -3.44
C ARG A 94 12.07 -12.61 -2.80
N LEU A 95 10.77 -12.55 -3.01
CA LEU A 95 9.89 -11.47 -2.56
C LEU A 95 9.55 -11.53 -1.06
N LEU A 96 9.26 -12.73 -0.52
CA LEU A 96 8.83 -12.89 0.88
C LEU A 96 9.83 -12.29 1.90
N PRO A 97 11.17 -12.51 1.78
CA PRO A 97 12.15 -11.85 2.63
C PRO A 97 12.14 -10.32 2.53
N LYS A 98 11.86 -9.76 1.34
CA LYS A 98 11.79 -8.30 1.14
C LYS A 98 10.55 -7.71 1.79
N LEU A 99 9.40 -8.37 1.65
CA LEU A 99 8.18 -7.97 2.34
C LEU A 99 8.37 -8.02 3.86
N ALA A 100 9.04 -9.05 4.38
CA ALA A 100 9.35 -9.16 5.81
C ALA A 100 10.20 -7.98 6.32
N ASP A 101 11.27 -7.65 5.59
CA ASP A 101 12.14 -6.51 5.90
C ASP A 101 11.37 -5.17 5.88
N TRP A 102 10.54 -4.94 4.85
CA TRP A 102 9.70 -3.74 4.80
C TRP A 102 8.69 -3.66 5.94
N LEU A 103 8.11 -4.80 6.33
CA LEU A 103 7.21 -4.87 7.47
C LEU A 103 7.93 -4.47 8.76
N SER A 104 9.15 -4.98 8.99
CA SER A 104 9.99 -4.62 10.14
C SER A 104 10.35 -3.13 10.16
N ARG A 105 10.55 -2.51 9.00
CA ARG A 105 10.81 -1.06 8.86
C ARG A 105 9.55 -0.20 8.98
N GLY A 106 8.36 -0.80 9.03
CA GLY A 106 7.09 -0.08 9.08
C GLY A 106 6.64 0.52 7.75
N TRP A 107 7.14 0.01 6.62
CA TRP A 107 6.82 0.54 5.30
C TRP A 107 5.54 -0.10 4.75
N GLU A 108 4.57 0.74 4.35
CA GLU A 108 3.30 0.30 3.74
C GLU A 108 2.65 -0.90 4.46
N LEU A 109 2.54 -0.82 5.80
CA LEU A 109 2.18 -1.94 6.70
C LEU A 109 1.00 -2.80 6.23
N GLU A 110 -0.10 -2.15 5.79
CA GLU A 110 -1.30 -2.85 5.34
C GLU A 110 -1.07 -3.60 4.03
N LEU A 111 -0.42 -2.95 3.06
CA LEU A 111 -0.11 -3.52 1.75
C LEU A 111 0.86 -4.69 1.87
N VAL A 112 1.95 -4.49 2.61
CA VAL A 112 2.98 -5.50 2.84
C VAL A 112 2.40 -6.68 3.62
N GLY A 113 1.68 -6.42 4.72
CA GLY A 113 1.03 -7.46 5.52
C GLY A 113 -0.01 -8.27 4.72
N ARG A 114 -0.81 -7.59 3.88
CA ARG A 114 -1.76 -8.26 2.98
C ARG A 114 -1.05 -9.12 1.92
N SER A 115 0.05 -8.62 1.36
CA SER A 115 0.86 -9.34 0.37
C SER A 115 1.48 -10.60 0.98
N ILE A 116 2.09 -10.51 2.16
CA ILE A 116 2.63 -11.67 2.89
C ILE A 116 1.54 -12.70 3.16
N ARG A 117 0.40 -12.26 3.71
CA ARG A 117 -0.72 -13.17 3.99
C ARG A 117 -1.14 -13.92 2.72
N HIS A 118 -1.34 -13.21 1.61
CA HIS A 118 -1.79 -13.82 0.36
C HIS A 118 -0.77 -14.84 -0.18
N LEU A 119 0.50 -14.45 -0.28
CA LEU A 119 1.57 -15.32 -0.80
C LEU A 119 1.79 -16.56 0.08
N VAL A 120 1.76 -16.41 1.40
CA VAL A 120 1.91 -17.54 2.34
C VAL A 120 0.73 -18.49 2.24
N THR A 121 -0.50 -17.99 2.10
CA THR A 121 -1.69 -18.83 1.91
C THR A 121 -1.62 -19.60 0.59
N LEU A 122 -1.23 -18.95 -0.51
CA LEU A 122 -1.19 -19.58 -1.82
C LEU A 122 -0.02 -20.56 -1.97
N HIS A 123 1.16 -20.20 -1.47
CA HIS A 123 2.40 -20.98 -1.58
C HIS A 123 2.77 -21.70 -0.27
N PHE A 124 1.78 -22.17 0.48
CA PHE A 124 2.00 -22.82 1.77
C PHE A 124 2.99 -23.99 1.71
N GLY A 125 2.95 -24.81 0.64
CA GLY A 125 3.91 -25.91 0.45
C GLY A 125 5.36 -25.46 0.26
N LEU A 126 5.58 -24.32 -0.42
CA LEU A 126 6.91 -23.72 -0.56
C LEU A 126 7.44 -23.21 0.79
N VAL A 127 6.56 -22.56 1.56
CA VAL A 127 6.88 -22.07 2.91
C VAL A 127 7.23 -23.24 3.84
N LEU A 128 6.45 -24.32 3.82
CA LEU A 128 6.70 -25.47 4.67
C LEU A 128 8.01 -26.17 4.33
N SER A 129 8.38 -26.25 3.05
CA SER A 129 9.58 -26.97 2.61
C SER A 129 10.88 -26.17 2.81
N CYS A 130 10.82 -24.84 2.83
CA CYS A 130 12.00 -23.99 2.96
C CYS A 130 12.18 -23.43 4.38
N SER A 131 13.23 -23.85 5.10
CA SER A 131 13.52 -23.40 6.46
C SER A 131 13.73 -21.88 6.58
N GLU A 132 14.41 -21.29 5.59
CA GLU A 132 14.65 -19.85 5.52
C GLU A 132 13.35 -19.06 5.46
N LEU A 133 12.40 -19.48 4.60
CA LEU A 133 11.09 -18.81 4.50
C LEU A 133 10.26 -18.95 5.77
N ARG A 134 10.34 -20.09 6.48
CA ARG A 134 9.68 -20.25 7.79
C ARG A 134 10.20 -19.24 8.80
N GLU A 135 11.51 -19.04 8.84
CA GLU A 135 12.14 -18.09 9.74
C GLU A 135 11.77 -16.64 9.39
N VAL A 136 11.78 -16.29 8.10
CA VAL A 136 11.32 -14.98 7.59
C VAL A 136 9.87 -14.70 8.02
N ILE A 137 8.98 -15.67 7.93
CA ILE A 137 7.57 -15.51 8.33
C ILE A 137 7.43 -15.36 9.85
N ARG A 138 8.21 -16.12 10.62
CA ARG A 138 8.25 -16.00 12.08
C ARG A 138 8.68 -14.59 12.50
N GLN A 139 9.75 -14.07 11.89
CA GLN A 139 10.22 -12.70 12.11
C GLN A 139 9.16 -11.66 11.70
N SER A 140 8.51 -11.87 10.55
CA SER A 140 7.42 -11.01 10.07
C SER A 140 6.24 -10.96 11.04
N ALA A 141 5.91 -12.07 11.70
CA ALA A 141 4.81 -12.12 12.67
C ALA A 141 5.11 -11.27 13.93
N ASN A 142 6.35 -11.31 14.40
CA ASN A 142 6.81 -10.47 15.51
C ASN A 142 6.82 -8.99 15.11
N ALA A 143 7.45 -8.68 13.97
CA ALA A 143 7.50 -7.33 13.42
C ALA A 143 6.10 -6.72 13.23
N ARG A 144 5.14 -7.50 12.71
CA ARG A 144 3.73 -7.06 12.58
C ARG A 144 3.16 -6.60 13.92
N THR A 145 3.37 -7.38 14.97
CA THR A 145 2.82 -7.10 16.29
C THR A 145 3.43 -5.82 16.87
N GLU A 146 4.75 -5.67 16.77
CA GLU A 146 5.47 -4.48 17.22
C GLU A 146 5.01 -3.23 16.46
N GLN A 147 4.92 -3.28 15.14
CA GLN A 147 4.48 -2.14 14.33
C GLN A 147 3.02 -1.79 14.60
N LEU A 148 2.14 -2.78 14.78
CA LEU A 148 0.74 -2.54 15.10
C LEU A 148 0.60 -1.82 16.45
N VAL A 149 1.33 -2.28 17.48
CA VAL A 149 1.36 -1.61 18.79
C VAL A 149 1.88 -0.19 18.67
N ARG A 150 2.98 0.02 17.92
CA ARG A 150 3.55 1.35 17.69
C ARG A 150 2.56 2.31 17.04
N VAL A 151 1.90 1.88 15.96
CA VAL A 151 0.91 2.70 15.25
C VAL A 151 -0.31 2.97 16.13
N LYS A 152 -0.80 1.95 16.85
CA LYS A 152 -1.93 2.11 17.78
C LYS A 152 -1.61 3.14 18.86
N ASN A 153 -0.41 3.06 19.45
CA ASN A 153 0.01 3.99 20.50
C ASN A 153 0.16 5.42 19.97
N LEU A 154 0.73 5.60 18.77
CA LEU A 154 0.85 6.91 18.14
C LEU A 154 -0.51 7.53 17.87
N ILE A 155 -1.43 6.78 17.24
CA ILE A 155 -2.79 7.26 16.94
C ILE A 155 -3.55 7.53 18.24
N GLY A 156 -3.48 6.61 19.21
CA GLY A 156 -4.17 6.75 20.49
C GLY A 156 -3.70 7.95 21.30
N MET A 157 -2.38 8.19 21.37
CA MET A 157 -1.81 9.35 22.06
C MET A 157 -2.20 10.65 21.36
N ASN A 158 -2.11 10.70 20.03
CA ASN A 158 -2.50 11.88 19.25
C ASN A 158 -3.99 12.19 19.40
N LEU A 159 -4.84 11.16 19.37
CA LEU A 159 -6.28 11.32 19.55
C LEU A 159 -6.61 11.85 20.95
N ALA A 160 -6.05 11.24 22.00
CA ALA A 160 -6.25 11.70 23.37
C ALA A 160 -5.74 13.14 23.58
N GLY A 161 -4.62 13.50 22.95
CA GLY A 161 -4.10 14.86 22.94
C GLY A 161 -5.03 15.86 22.24
N LEU A 162 -5.55 15.50 21.07
CA LEU A 162 -6.51 16.32 20.33
C LEU A 162 -7.83 16.49 21.10
N GLU A 163 -8.33 15.44 21.74
CA GLU A 163 -9.52 15.48 22.59
C GLU A 163 -9.31 16.37 23.82
N CYS A 164 -8.13 16.30 24.44
CA CYS A 164 -7.78 17.18 25.56
C CYS A 164 -7.73 18.65 25.14
N LEU A 165 -7.08 18.95 24.01
CA LEU A 165 -7.03 20.31 23.47
C LEU A 165 -8.43 20.82 23.10
N ALA A 166 -9.24 20.00 22.43
CA ALA A 166 -10.62 20.35 22.08
C ALA A 166 -11.44 20.71 23.32
N ARG A 167 -11.32 19.92 24.39
CA ARG A 167 -11.98 20.20 25.68
C ARG A 167 -11.52 21.52 26.29
N GLN A 168 -10.21 21.77 26.33
CA GLN A 168 -9.67 23.04 26.85
C GLN A 168 -10.16 24.25 26.04
N PHE A 169 -10.29 24.14 24.71
CA PHE A 169 -10.85 25.21 23.90
C PHE A 169 -12.32 25.48 24.22
N GLN A 170 -13.14 24.43 24.37
CA GLN A 170 -14.55 24.56 24.75
C GLN A 170 -14.70 25.21 26.13
N GLU A 171 -13.89 24.80 27.10
CA GLU A 171 -13.91 25.36 28.47
C GLU A 171 -13.46 26.83 28.51
N ASN A 172 -12.41 27.18 27.76
CA ASN A 172 -11.83 28.53 27.78
C ASN A 172 -12.60 29.55 26.93
N GLN A 173 -13.25 29.13 25.83
CA GLN A 173 -13.91 30.04 24.90
C GLN A 173 -15.42 30.14 25.09
N GLN A 174 -16.06 29.28 25.91
CA GLN A 174 -17.53 29.21 26.06
C GLN A 174 -18.30 29.15 24.71
N ILE A 175 -17.62 28.72 23.64
CA ILE A 175 -18.19 28.55 22.32
C ILE A 175 -18.18 27.04 22.07
N ASP A 176 -19.35 26.48 21.81
CA ASP A 176 -19.43 25.13 21.26
C ASP A 176 -18.85 25.17 19.85
N LEU A 177 -17.53 24.96 19.75
CA LEU A 177 -16.77 24.95 18.51
C LEU A 177 -17.39 23.98 17.48
N PHE A 178 -18.04 22.93 17.97
CA PHE A 178 -18.80 21.98 17.15
C PHE A 178 -20.04 22.60 16.50
N ASP A 179 -20.80 23.42 17.22
CA ASP A 179 -21.95 24.12 16.64
C ASP A 179 -21.50 25.14 15.59
N GLU A 180 -20.40 25.84 15.82
CA GLU A 180 -19.87 26.80 14.84
C GLU A 180 -19.35 26.10 13.58
N LEU A 181 -18.66 24.95 13.72
CA LEU A 181 -18.16 24.15 12.59
C LEU A 181 -19.27 23.43 11.83
N ILE A 182 -20.29 22.89 12.51
CA ILE A 182 -21.45 22.28 11.88
C ILE A 182 -22.26 23.34 11.12
N THR A 183 -22.49 24.51 11.73
CA THR A 183 -23.23 25.59 11.06
C THR A 183 -22.46 26.16 9.86
N THR A 184 -21.13 26.27 9.91
CA THR A 184 -20.32 26.70 8.74
C THR A 184 -20.30 25.64 7.64
N ARG A 185 -20.23 24.36 7.97
CA ARG A 185 -20.35 23.25 7.00
C ARG A 185 -21.71 23.28 6.31
N ASP A 186 -22.80 23.41 7.05
CA ASP A 186 -24.15 23.46 6.51
C ASP A 186 -24.38 24.70 5.62
N LYS A 187 -23.85 25.86 6.02
CA LYS A 187 -23.84 27.06 5.17
C LYS A 187 -23.08 26.84 3.87
N ARG A 188 -21.92 26.16 3.89
CA ARG A 188 -21.17 25.78 2.67
C ARG A 188 -21.96 24.83 1.77
N ILE A 189 -22.56 23.79 2.34
CA ILE A 189 -23.37 22.81 1.60
C ILE A 189 -24.58 23.49 0.96
N LYS A 190 -25.31 24.34 1.70
CA LYS A 190 -26.43 25.13 1.16
C LYS A 190 -25.99 26.06 0.02
N LYS A 191 -24.86 26.76 0.18
CA LYS A 191 -24.30 27.62 -0.89
C LYS A 191 -23.91 26.83 -2.14
N HIS A 192 -23.35 25.63 -1.98
CA HIS A 192 -22.99 24.76 -3.10
C HIS A 192 -24.23 24.23 -3.83
N LYS A 193 -25.26 23.78 -3.09
CA LYS A 193 -26.55 23.35 -3.67
C LYS A 193 -27.26 24.50 -4.39
N ALA A 194 -27.25 25.71 -3.83
CA ALA A 194 -27.84 26.89 -4.46
C ALA A 194 -27.10 27.31 -5.75
N LYS A 195 -25.77 27.17 -5.80
CA LYS A 195 -25.00 27.38 -7.04
C LYS A 195 -25.33 26.35 -8.12
N GLN A 196 -25.42 25.07 -7.75
CA GLN A 196 -25.81 24.01 -8.69
C GLN A 196 -27.23 24.22 -9.22
N ALA A 197 -28.19 24.55 -8.35
CA ALA A 197 -29.58 24.83 -8.75
C ALA A 197 -29.73 26.04 -9.68
N ARG A 198 -28.82 27.02 -9.63
CA ARG A 198 -28.79 28.17 -10.56
C ARG A 198 -28.11 27.88 -11.90
N LEU A 199 -27.32 26.81 -11.99
CA LEU A 199 -26.67 26.38 -13.23
C LEU A 199 -27.56 25.42 -14.05
N ILE A 200 -28.51 24.75 -13.39
CA ILE A 200 -29.46 23.82 -14.00
C ILE A 200 -30.51 24.47 -14.95
N PRO A 201 -30.92 25.76 -14.83
CA PRO A 201 -31.89 26.35 -15.77
C PRO A 201 -31.31 26.80 -17.13
N LEU A 202 -30.04 26.52 -17.44
CA LEU A 202 -29.36 26.99 -18.66
C LEU A 202 -29.16 25.91 -19.74
N LEU A 203 -29.77 24.74 -19.59
CA LEU A 203 -29.83 23.76 -20.67
C LEU A 203 -31.19 23.91 -21.37
N PRO A 204 -31.24 24.40 -22.63
CA PRO A 204 -32.46 24.37 -23.43
C PRO A 204 -32.81 22.92 -23.78
N ASP A 205 -34.12 22.65 -23.87
CA ASP A 205 -34.71 21.38 -24.32
C ASP A 205 -34.23 20.96 -25.73
#